data_AF-A0A930A3Q8-F1
#
_entry.id   AF-A0A930A3Q8-F1
#
_cell.length_a   1.000
_cell.length_b   1.000
_cell.length_c   1.000
_cell.angle_alpha   90.00
_cell.angle_beta   90.00
_cell.angle_gamma   90.00
#
_symmetry.space_group_name_H-M   'P 1'
#
loop_
_entity.id
_entity.type
_entity.pdbx_description
1 polymer ?
#
loop_
_entity_poly.entity_id
_entity_poly.type
_entity_poly.pdbx_seq_one_letter_code
_entity_poly.pdbx_strand_id
1 'polypeptide(L)'
;VLIIQPAGAALTQGIYTVLNFVYEQLGIFGGYILAAGFLPIVSVGLHQALTPIHVLLNNPEGPTQGINYLLPILMMAGGGQVGAGLALYLKTKNKKLKQLTRDSLPVGILGIGEPMMYAVTLPLGKPFLTACLGSGVGGMLAVLFHLGTVSQGVSGLFGALIMVPGT
;
A
#
# COMPACT_ATOMS: atom_id res chain seq x y z
N VAL A 1 -3.34 -30.20 -6.46
CA VAL A 1 -2.29 -29.87 -5.47
C VAL A 1 -0.89 -30.09 -6.05
N LEU A 2 -0.56 -31.29 -6.54
CA LEU A 2 0.78 -31.67 -7.05
C LEU A 2 1.40 -30.78 -8.15
N ILE A 3 0.60 -30.02 -8.92
CA ILE A 3 1.10 -29.14 -9.99
C ILE A 3 0.83 -27.66 -9.65
N ILE A 4 -0.41 -27.34 -9.30
CA ILE A 4 -0.84 -25.95 -9.05
C ILE A 4 -0.16 -25.35 -7.81
N GLN A 5 0.05 -26.12 -6.74
CA GLN A 5 0.68 -25.60 -5.53
C GLN A 5 2.18 -25.33 -5.74
N PRO A 6 2.99 -26.24 -6.32
CA PRO A 6 4.38 -25.92 -6.68
C PRO A 6 4.51 -24.76 -7.66
N ALA A 7 3.63 -24.67 -8.67
CA ALA A 7 3.62 -23.56 -9.62
C ALA A 7 3.31 -22.22 -8.92
N GLY A 8 2.30 -22.19 -8.04
CA GLY A 8 1.97 -21.01 -7.24
C GLY A 8 3.10 -20.60 -6.30
N ALA A 9 3.79 -21.57 -5.68
CA ALA A 9 4.96 -21.31 -4.85
C ALA A 9 6.12 -20.70 -5.66
N ALA A 10 6.42 -21.25 -6.85
CA ALA A 10 7.43 -20.71 -7.74
C ALA A 10 7.10 -19.28 -8.21
N LEU A 11 5.84 -19.01 -8.53
CA LEU A 11 5.38 -17.66 -8.89
C LEU A 11 5.54 -16.68 -7.71
N THR A 12 5.14 -17.09 -6.51
CA THR A 12 5.27 -16.29 -5.29
C THR A 12 6.74 -15.98 -5.01
N GLN A 13 7.64 -16.96 -5.16
CA GLN A 13 9.07 -16.76 -4.99
C GLN A 13 9.65 -15.79 -6.05
N GLY A 14 9.19 -15.89 -7.30
CA GLY A 14 9.59 -14.97 -8.37
C GLY A 14 9.17 -13.53 -8.08
N ILE A 15 7.92 -13.32 -7.66
CA ILE A 15 7.42 -12.00 -7.26
C ILE A 15 8.21 -11.47 -6.05
N TYR A 16 8.43 -12.30 -5.02
CA TYR A 16 9.23 -11.92 -3.86
C TYR A 16 10.63 -11.48 -4.26
N THR A 17 11.29 -12.22 -5.15
CA THR A 17 12.65 -11.89 -5.62
C THR A 17 12.71 -10.51 -6.25
N VAL A 18 11.72 -10.16 -7.09
CA VAL A 18 11.65 -8.84 -7.72
C VAL A 18 11.37 -7.74 -6.69
N LEU A 19 10.41 -7.95 -5.79
CA LEU A 19 10.08 -6.97 -4.75
C LEU A 19 11.25 -6.73 -3.80
N ASN A 20 11.93 -7.81 -3.40
CA ASN A 20 13.08 -7.73 -2.52
C ASN A 20 14.28 -7.07 -3.20
N PHE A 21 14.50 -7.33 -4.49
CA PHE A 21 15.50 -6.60 -5.26
C PHE A 21 15.24 -5.10 -5.28
N VAL A 22 13.98 -4.70 -5.55
CA VAL A 22 13.59 -3.28 -5.53
C VAL A 22 13.80 -2.66 -4.15
N TYR A 23 13.47 -3.37 -3.08
CA TYR A 23 13.65 -2.90 -1.70
C TYR A 23 15.12 -2.76 -1.32
N GLU A 24 15.90 -3.84 -1.42
CA GLU A 24 17.30 -3.90 -0.97
C GLU A 24 18.24 -3.04 -1.82
N GLN A 25 18.10 -3.10 -3.15
CA GLN A 25 19.07 -2.47 -4.05
C GLN A 25 18.77 -0.98 -4.29
N LEU A 26 17.50 -0.57 -4.20
CA LEU A 26 17.11 0.82 -4.42
C LEU A 26 16.83 1.57 -3.10
N GLY A 27 16.80 0.87 -1.96
CA GLY A 27 16.61 1.45 -0.62
C GLY A 27 15.38 2.36 -0.55
N ILE A 28 15.59 3.61 -0.11
CA ILE A 28 14.52 4.60 -0.01
C ILE A 28 13.78 4.82 -1.34
N PHE A 29 14.48 4.78 -2.49
CA PHE A 29 13.86 4.92 -3.81
C PHE A 29 13.04 3.68 -4.18
N GLY A 30 13.42 2.50 -3.68
CA GLY A 30 12.62 1.28 -3.76
C GLY A 30 11.27 1.46 -3.07
N GLY A 31 11.29 1.99 -1.84
CA GLY A 31 10.08 2.35 -1.10
C GLY A 31 9.17 3.31 -1.87
N TYR A 32 9.76 4.33 -2.52
CA TYR A 32 9.02 5.25 -3.38
C TYR A 32 8.31 4.52 -4.53
N ILE A 33 9.06 3.71 -5.29
CA ILE A 33 8.55 3.02 -6.48
C ILE A 33 7.43 2.07 -6.10
N LEU A 34 7.63 1.27 -5.05
CA LEU A 34 6.64 0.31 -4.56
C LEU A 34 5.35 1.01 -4.14
N ALA A 35 5.42 2.05 -3.30
CA ALA A 35 4.24 2.75 -2.81
C ALA A 35 3.55 3.59 -3.90
N ALA A 36 4.30 4.28 -4.76
CA ALA A 36 3.72 5.08 -5.84
C ALA A 36 3.07 4.22 -6.93
N GLY A 37 3.64 3.03 -7.20
CA GLY A 37 3.10 2.07 -8.16
C GLY A 37 1.90 1.28 -7.63
N PHE A 38 1.62 1.30 -6.32
CA PHE A 38 0.62 0.43 -5.73
C PHE A 38 -0.82 0.82 -6.08
N LEU A 39 -1.18 2.12 -6.04
CA LEU A 39 -2.54 2.56 -6.37
C LEU A 39 -3.04 2.13 -7.76
N PRO A 40 -2.23 2.23 -8.85
CA PRO A 40 -2.57 1.63 -10.13
C PRO A 40 -2.90 0.14 -10.06
N ILE A 41 -2.10 -0.64 -9.31
CA ILE A 41 -2.33 -2.08 -9.10
C ILE A 41 -3.64 -2.31 -8.31
N VAL A 42 -3.92 -1.46 -7.32
CA VAL A 42 -5.17 -1.50 -6.53
C VAL A 42 -6.38 -1.23 -7.42
N SER A 43 -6.27 -0.26 -8.34
CA SER A 43 -7.36 0.13 -9.25
C SER A 43 -7.85 -0.98 -10.20
N VAL A 44 -7.02 -2.01 -10.41
CA VAL A 44 -7.33 -3.19 -11.23
C VAL A 44 -7.47 -4.47 -10.40
N GLY A 45 -7.44 -4.38 -9.07
CA GLY A 45 -7.62 -5.51 -8.16
C GLY A 45 -6.40 -6.44 -7.99
N LEU A 46 -5.33 -6.25 -8.77
CA LEU A 46 -4.15 -7.12 -8.74
C LEU A 46 -3.38 -7.09 -7.41
N HIS A 47 -3.64 -6.12 -6.54
CA HIS A 47 -3.01 -6.01 -5.22
C HIS A 47 -3.33 -7.21 -4.33
N GLN A 48 -4.49 -7.87 -4.53
CA GLN A 48 -4.87 -9.08 -3.81
C GLN A 48 -3.92 -10.25 -4.11
N ALA A 49 -3.25 -10.25 -5.26
CA ALA A 49 -2.25 -11.24 -5.61
C ALA A 49 -0.99 -11.17 -4.73
N LEU A 50 -0.81 -10.10 -3.94
CA LEU A 50 0.29 -9.98 -2.96
C LEU A 50 -0.02 -10.66 -1.63
N THR A 51 -1.23 -11.16 -1.40
CA THR A 51 -1.59 -11.84 -0.15
C THR A 51 -0.61 -12.98 0.21
N PRO A 52 -0.22 -13.88 -0.71
CA PRO A 52 0.77 -14.91 -0.40
C PRO A 52 2.16 -14.36 -0.07
N ILE A 53 2.53 -13.20 -0.63
CA ILE A 53 3.81 -12.52 -0.32
C ILE A 53 3.79 -12.00 1.11
N HIS A 54 2.70 -11.37 1.53
CA HIS A 54 2.58 -10.91 2.91
C HIS A 54 2.60 -12.08 3.91
N VAL A 55 1.96 -13.22 3.58
CA VAL A 55 2.03 -14.43 4.41
C VAL A 55 3.46 -14.95 4.48
N LEU A 56 4.19 -14.98 3.36
CA LEU A 56 5.59 -15.40 3.31
C LEU A 56 6.48 -14.51 4.19
N LEU A 57 6.31 -13.18 4.13
CA LEU A 57 7.09 -12.21 4.90
C LEU A 57 6.73 -12.23 6.40
N ASN A 58 5.47 -12.53 6.75
CA ASN A 58 5.05 -12.64 8.14
C ASN A 58 5.27 -14.03 8.75
N ASN A 59 5.82 -14.99 8.01
CA ASN A 59 6.23 -16.28 8.56
C ASN A 59 7.51 -16.13 9.41
N PRO A 60 7.50 -16.48 10.71
CA PRO A 60 8.71 -16.46 11.55
C PRO A 60 9.87 -17.33 11.03
N GLU A 61 9.55 -18.40 10.30
CA GLU A 61 10.56 -19.27 9.65
C GLU A 61 10.90 -18.80 8.22
N GLY A 62 10.28 -17.71 7.79
CA GLY A 62 10.41 -17.14 6.45
C GLY A 62 11.67 -16.28 6.27
N PRO A 63 11.82 -15.69 5.07
CA PRO A 63 13.04 -14.97 4.68
C PRO A 63 13.30 -13.72 5.52
N THR A 64 12.25 -13.13 6.12
CA THR A 64 12.35 -11.92 6.94
C THR A 64 12.01 -12.18 8.42
N GLN A 65 12.04 -13.45 8.84
CA GLN A 65 11.86 -13.86 10.25
C GLN A 65 10.57 -13.31 10.88
N GLY A 66 9.49 -13.21 10.08
CA GLY A 66 8.18 -12.74 10.52
C GLY A 66 7.95 -11.23 10.39
N ILE A 67 8.96 -10.47 9.99
CA ILE A 67 8.87 -9.01 9.83
C ILE A 67 8.60 -8.64 8.37
N ASN A 68 7.42 -8.07 8.11
CA ASN A 68 6.99 -7.70 6.77
C ASN A 68 7.27 -6.22 6.51
N TYR A 69 8.35 -5.93 5.79
CA TYR A 69 8.71 -4.57 5.36
C TYR A 69 7.77 -4.03 4.25
N LEU A 70 7.11 -4.92 3.51
CA LEU A 70 6.37 -4.55 2.31
C LEU A 70 5.04 -3.88 2.65
N LEU A 71 4.29 -4.44 3.62
CA LEU A 71 3.01 -3.89 4.04
C LEU A 71 3.08 -2.41 4.48
N PRO A 72 4.02 -1.96 5.33
CA PRO A 72 4.12 -0.55 5.72
C PRO A 72 4.46 0.39 4.56
N ILE A 73 5.18 -0.07 3.54
CA ILE A 73 5.41 0.70 2.31
C ILE A 73 4.11 0.81 1.51
N LEU A 74 3.43 -0.31 1.26
CA LEU A 74 2.25 -0.35 0.40
C LEU A 74 1.02 0.32 1.05
N MET A 75 0.87 0.27 2.37
CA MET A 75 -0.23 0.96 3.08
C MET A 75 -0.19 2.48 2.91
N MET A 76 0.96 3.05 2.53
CA MET A 76 1.07 4.48 2.21
C MET A 76 0.26 4.90 0.99
N ALA A 77 -0.18 3.95 0.15
CA ALA A 77 -1.23 4.18 -0.84
C ALA A 77 -2.52 4.75 -0.23
N GLY A 78 -2.95 4.20 0.91
CA GLY A 78 -4.07 4.72 1.67
C GLY A 78 -3.78 6.12 2.20
N GLY A 79 -2.57 6.34 2.73
CA GLY A 79 -2.11 7.67 3.16
C GLY A 79 -2.15 8.72 2.04
N GLY A 80 -1.70 8.38 0.83
CA GLY A 80 -1.79 9.23 -0.34
C GLY A 80 -3.23 9.54 -0.75
N GLN A 81 -4.14 8.56 -0.68
CA GLN A 81 -5.58 8.77 -0.91
C GLN A 81 -6.19 9.71 0.12
N VAL A 82 -5.86 9.54 1.40
CA VAL A 82 -6.31 10.44 2.48
C VAL A 82 -5.78 11.86 2.27
N GLY A 83 -4.49 12.01 1.92
CA GLY A 83 -3.89 13.31 1.63
C GLY A 83 -4.55 14.02 0.43
N ALA A 84 -4.77 13.30 -0.66
CA ALA A 84 -5.47 13.82 -1.83
C ALA A 84 -6.94 14.17 -1.52
N GLY A 85 -7.62 13.32 -0.75
CA GLY A 85 -8.98 13.57 -0.27
C GLY A 85 -9.06 14.82 0.59
N LEU A 86 -8.14 15.01 1.54
CA LEU A 86 -8.11 16.21 2.38
C LEU A 86 -7.89 17.47 1.54
N ALA A 87 -6.94 17.43 0.61
CA ALA A 87 -6.67 18.55 -0.30
C ALA A 87 -7.91 18.88 -1.16
N LEU A 88 -8.60 17.87 -1.69
CA LEU A 88 -9.84 18.06 -2.46
C LEU A 88 -10.97 18.62 -1.60
N TYR A 89 -11.18 18.09 -0.39
CA TYR A 89 -12.23 18.56 0.52
C TYR A 89 -12.09 20.06 0.86
N LEU A 90 -10.86 20.50 1.06
CA LEU A 90 -10.54 21.90 1.37
C LEU A 90 -10.65 22.80 0.13
N LYS A 91 -10.21 22.34 -1.06
CA LYS A 91 -10.12 23.18 -2.26
C LYS A 91 -11.38 23.18 -3.13
N THR A 92 -12.17 22.11 -3.13
CA THR A 92 -13.29 21.98 -4.05
C THR A 92 -14.47 22.86 -3.67
N LYS A 93 -15.03 23.55 -4.67
CA LYS A 93 -16.29 24.29 -4.56
C LYS A 93 -17.50 23.48 -5.04
N ASN A 94 -17.26 22.34 -5.69
CA ASN A 94 -18.33 21.47 -6.18
C ASN A 94 -18.95 20.71 -5.00
N LYS A 95 -20.24 20.95 -4.73
CA LYS A 95 -20.96 20.35 -3.59
C LYS A 95 -20.97 18.83 -3.63
N LYS A 96 -21.19 18.22 -4.80
CA LYS A 96 -21.20 16.76 -4.99
C LYS A 96 -19.83 16.16 -4.70
N LEU A 97 -18.77 16.72 -5.29
CA LEU A 97 -17.41 16.25 -5.04
C LEU A 97 -17.01 16.43 -3.57
N LYS A 98 -17.39 17.55 -2.95
CA LYS A 98 -17.14 17.79 -1.53
C LYS A 98 -17.82 16.76 -0.64
N GLN A 99 -19.06 16.40 -0.95
CA GLN A 99 -19.82 15.37 -0.24
C GLN A 99 -19.16 13.99 -0.39
N LEU A 100 -18.89 13.55 -1.63
CA LEU A 100 -18.23 12.25 -1.88
C LEU A 100 -16.88 12.14 -1.15
N THR A 101 -16.10 13.22 -1.15
CA THR A 101 -14.82 13.27 -0.44
C THR A 101 -15.00 13.23 1.07
N ARG A 102 -15.97 13.98 1.62
CA ARG A 102 -16.29 13.97 3.06
C ARG A 102 -16.67 12.59 3.56
N ASP A 103 -17.51 11.89 2.80
CA ASP A 103 -18.06 10.60 3.20
C ASP A 103 -17.01 9.48 3.08
N SER A 104 -16.09 9.60 2.11
CA SER A 104 -15.03 8.62 1.88
C SER A 104 -13.80 8.82 2.79
N LEU A 105 -13.56 10.04 3.29
CA LEU A 105 -12.37 10.37 4.08
C LEU A 105 -12.22 9.53 5.36
N PRO A 106 -13.24 9.40 6.24
CA PRO A 106 -13.13 8.59 7.44
C PRO A 106 -12.80 7.14 7.13
N VAL A 107 -13.42 6.57 6.09
CA VAL A 107 -13.22 5.19 5.65
C VAL A 107 -11.79 4.97 5.15
N GLY A 108 -11.26 5.93 4.39
CA GLY A 108 -9.85 5.96 3.97
C GLY A 108 -8.86 6.01 5.15
N ILE A 109 -9.15 6.82 6.17
CA ILE A 109 -8.31 6.91 7.39
C ILE A 109 -8.28 5.57 8.13
N LEU A 110 -9.40 4.84 8.16
CA LEU A 110 -9.49 3.52 8.77
C LEU A 110 -8.87 2.40 7.91
N GLY A 111 -8.29 2.74 6.75
CA GLY A 111 -7.51 1.82 5.93
C GLY A 111 -8.26 1.22 4.74
N ILE A 112 -9.49 1.64 4.48
CA ILE A 112 -10.28 1.19 3.33
C ILE A 112 -10.26 2.29 2.25
N GLY A 113 -9.39 2.11 1.26
CA GLY A 113 -9.08 3.14 0.25
C GLY A 113 -10.02 3.15 -0.95
N GLU A 114 -10.73 2.07 -1.22
CA GLU A 114 -11.54 1.85 -2.42
C GLU A 114 -12.65 2.90 -2.60
N PRO A 115 -13.42 3.29 -1.56
CA PRO A 115 -14.42 4.35 -1.70
C PRO A 115 -13.79 5.67 -2.16
N MET A 116 -12.67 6.07 -1.55
CA MET A 116 -11.96 7.29 -1.93
C MET A 116 -11.40 7.20 -3.36
N MET A 117 -10.79 6.07 -3.70
CA MET A 117 -10.17 5.89 -5.00
C MET A 117 -11.21 5.93 -6.12
N TYR A 118 -12.24 5.09 -6.05
CA TYR A 118 -13.20 4.93 -7.13
C TYR A 118 -14.24 6.05 -7.19
N ALA A 119 -14.66 6.61 -6.05
CA ALA A 119 -15.67 7.67 -6.04
C ALA A 119 -15.06 9.08 -6.24
N VAL A 120 -13.77 9.27 -5.96
CA VAL A 120 -13.16 10.61 -5.90
C VAL A 120 -11.92 10.71 -6.79
N THR A 121 -10.83 10.01 -6.47
CA THR A 121 -9.53 10.37 -7.06
C THR A 121 -9.33 9.82 -8.47
N LEU A 122 -9.69 8.57 -8.73
CA LEU A 122 -9.50 7.88 -10.02
C LEU A 122 -10.27 8.56 -11.16
N PRO A 123 -11.58 8.91 -11.03
CA PRO A 123 -12.32 9.59 -12.09
C PRO A 123 -11.76 10.98 -12.43
N LEU A 124 -11.07 11.62 -11.48
CA LEU A 124 -10.49 12.95 -11.67
C LEU A 124 -9.07 12.90 -12.27
N GLY A 125 -8.42 11.74 -12.30
CA GLY A 125 -7.09 11.51 -12.88
C GLY A 125 -5.94 12.22 -12.16
N LYS A 126 -5.92 13.56 -12.13
CA LYS A 126 -4.87 14.35 -11.47
C LYS A 126 -4.78 14.07 -9.97
N PRO A 127 -5.89 14.03 -9.19
CA PRO A 127 -5.82 13.71 -7.78
C PRO A 127 -5.31 12.28 -7.53
N PHE A 128 -5.67 11.33 -8.39
CA PHE A 128 -5.14 9.96 -8.33
C PHE A 128 -3.63 9.94 -8.52
N LEU A 129 -3.11 10.63 -9.54
CA LEU A 129 -1.66 10.73 -9.75
C LEU A 129 -0.96 11.39 -8.56
N THR A 130 -1.50 12.48 -8.01
CA THR A 130 -0.90 13.10 -6.82
C THR A 130 -0.99 12.22 -5.57
N ALA A 131 -2.01 11.38 -5.46
CA ALA A 131 -2.11 10.37 -4.41
C ALA A 131 -0.99 9.34 -4.58
N CYS A 132 -0.71 8.85 -5.80
CA CYS A 132 0.42 7.96 -6.08
C CYS A 132 1.76 8.58 -5.67
N LEU A 133 2.02 9.82 -6.09
CA LEU A 133 3.27 10.51 -5.76
C LEU A 133 3.43 10.73 -4.25
N GLY A 134 2.36 11.16 -3.58
CA GLY A 134 2.34 11.30 -2.11
C GLY A 134 2.54 9.96 -1.38
N SER A 135 1.97 8.88 -1.93
CA SER A 135 2.17 7.52 -1.43
C SER A 135 3.64 7.11 -1.56
N GLY A 136 4.27 7.44 -2.68
CA GLY A 136 5.71 7.25 -2.90
C GLY A 136 6.54 7.91 -1.80
N VAL A 137 6.26 9.17 -1.47
CA VAL A 137 6.95 9.86 -0.36
C VAL A 137 6.73 9.14 0.97
N GLY A 138 5.49 8.70 1.24
CA GLY A 138 5.21 7.86 2.39
C GLY A 138 6.02 6.56 2.42
N GLY A 139 6.14 5.89 1.28
CA GLY A 139 6.94 4.68 1.11
C GLY A 139 8.43 4.91 1.38
N MET A 140 8.99 6.05 0.91
CA MET A 140 10.37 6.43 1.26
C MET A 140 10.55 6.56 2.76
N LEU A 141 9.62 7.22 3.45
CA LEU A 141 9.68 7.40 4.90
C LEU A 141 9.54 6.07 5.64
N ALA A 142 8.71 5.15 5.16
CA ALA A 142 8.59 3.82 5.73
C ALA A 142 9.92 3.05 5.67
N VAL A 143 10.65 3.16 4.55
CA VAL A 143 12.00 2.57 4.43
C VAL A 143 13.00 3.32 5.32
N LEU A 144 13.01 4.66 5.29
CA LEU A 144 13.95 5.48 6.06
C LEU A 144 13.86 5.23 7.57
N PHE A 145 12.64 5.05 8.09
CA PHE A 145 12.40 4.76 9.50
C PHE A 145 12.44 3.26 9.82
N HIS A 146 12.82 2.41 8.86
CA HIS A 146 12.89 0.97 9.02
C HIS A 146 11.60 0.43 9.62
N LEU A 147 10.46 0.69 8.97
CA LEU A 147 9.17 0.22 9.45
C LEU A 147 8.90 -1.20 8.96
N GLY A 148 8.48 -2.09 9.88
CA GLY A 148 8.02 -3.44 9.59
C GLY A 148 6.68 -3.73 10.25
N THR A 149 5.98 -4.76 9.79
CA THR A 149 4.75 -5.24 10.45
C THR A 149 4.81 -6.73 10.77
N VAL A 150 4.17 -7.14 11.86
CA VAL A 150 4.15 -8.56 12.33
C VAL A 150 2.90 -9.34 11.89
N SER A 151 1.96 -8.68 11.21
CA SER A 151 0.74 -9.30 10.71
C SER A 151 0.31 -8.64 9.41
N GLN A 152 -0.59 -9.31 8.69
CA GLN A 152 -1.38 -8.76 7.59
C GLN A 152 -2.85 -8.79 8.01
N GLY A 153 -3.59 -7.69 7.83
CA GLY A 153 -5.03 -7.68 8.14
C GLY A 153 -5.59 -6.34 8.59
N VAL A 154 -4.74 -5.40 9.00
CA VAL A 154 -5.13 -4.02 9.32
C VAL A 154 -4.25 -3.03 8.57
N SER A 155 -4.84 -1.88 8.23
CA SER A 155 -4.20 -0.78 7.49
C SER A 155 -4.73 0.55 8.00
N GLY A 156 -4.35 1.65 7.37
CA GLY A 156 -4.71 3.00 7.80
C GLY A 156 -4.26 3.25 9.25
N LEU A 157 -5.13 3.88 10.04
CA LEU A 157 -4.85 4.16 11.45
C LEU A 157 -4.57 2.89 12.27
N PHE A 158 -5.28 1.80 12.01
CA PHE A 158 -5.09 0.54 12.73
C PHE A 158 -3.81 -0.19 12.35
N GLY A 159 -3.21 0.14 11.19
CA GLY A 159 -1.89 -0.37 10.79
C GLY A 159 -0.80 -0.03 11.80
N ALA A 160 -0.95 1.08 12.55
CA ALA A 160 -0.01 1.45 13.61
C ALA A 160 0.06 0.42 14.76
N LEU A 161 -1.00 -0.36 14.98
CA LEU A 161 -1.07 -1.35 16.07
C LEU A 161 -0.19 -2.59 15.81
N ILE A 162 0.19 -2.81 14.55
CA ILE A 162 1.00 -3.97 14.14
C ILE A 162 2.40 -3.56 13.68
N MET A 163 2.75 -2.27 13.81
CA MET A 163 4.05 -1.72 13.43
C MET A 163 5.11 -2.06 14.47
N VAL A 164 6.27 -2.46 13.99
CA VAL A 164 7.48 -2.74 14.76
C VAL A 164 8.69 -2.20 14.02
N PRO A 165 9.83 -2.02 14.71
CA PRO A 165 11.11 -1.83 14.01
C PRO A 165 11.35 -2.97 13.02
N GLY A 166 11.62 -2.60 11.77
CA GLY A 166 12.04 -3.46 10.69
C GLY A 166 13.49 -3.91 10.86
N THR A 167 13.87 -4.91 10.07
CA THR A 167 15.22 -5.46 9.98
C THR A 167 15.93 -4.95 8.75
#